data_AF-A0A7S3K7N5-F1
#
_entry.id   AF-A0A7S3K7N5-F1
#
_cell.length_a   1.000
_cell.length_b   1.000
_cell.length_c   1.000
_cell.angle_alpha   90.00
_cell.angle_beta   90.00
_cell.angle_gamma   90.00
#
_symmetry.space_group_name_H-M   'P 1'
#
loop_
_entity.id
_entity.type
_entity.pdbx_description
1 polymer ?
#
loop_
_entity_poly.entity_id
_entity_poly.type
_entity_poly.pdbx_seq_one_letter_code
_entity_poly.pdbx_strand_id
1 'polypeptide(L)'
;GLIDYWLEVHVRQADFDGSDSPEERTAAIAFLADMWTLFPDKLYQREDLADQILKVFKRAARDKFRPLRITALSQSFRLLDNFSRQKNTYAPSIYKALAMSLVENHSESTTREYIMHNFEQIFETQPTIPVGIVVEPLVNQLQISEGISYFYNSIDFQFFVCIAKHPKLQANQ
;
A
#
# COMPACT_ATOMS: atom_id res chain seq x y z
N GLY A 1 6.64 -26.72 -4.52
CA GLY A 1 7.86 -26.63 -5.36
C GLY A 1 8.83 -25.64 -4.76
N LEU A 2 10.00 -25.41 -5.40
CA LEU A 2 11.03 -24.51 -4.84
C LEU A 2 10.51 -23.09 -4.61
N ILE A 3 9.69 -22.56 -5.53
CA ILE A 3 9.07 -21.23 -5.39
C ILE A 3 8.14 -21.19 -4.17
N ASP A 4 7.24 -22.17 -4.02
CA ASP A 4 6.29 -22.22 -2.89
C ASP A 4 7.03 -22.27 -1.56
N TYR A 5 8.11 -23.07 -1.48
CA TYR A 5 8.95 -23.14 -0.29
C TYR A 5 9.52 -21.76 0.09
N TRP A 6 10.09 -21.04 -0.87
CA TRP A 6 10.66 -19.71 -0.61
C TRP A 6 9.62 -18.67 -0.24
N LEU A 7 8.45 -18.71 -0.88
CA LEU A 7 7.34 -17.83 -0.54
C LEU A 7 6.86 -18.09 0.90
N GLU A 8 6.67 -19.35 1.28
CA GLU A 8 6.21 -19.72 2.63
C GLU A 8 7.24 -19.35 3.71
N VAL A 9 8.53 -19.54 3.46
CA VAL A 9 9.61 -19.12 4.37
C VAL A 9 9.58 -17.61 4.58
N HIS A 10 9.55 -16.81 3.51
CA HIS A 10 9.64 -15.36 3.63
C HIS A 10 8.33 -14.73 4.11
N VAL A 11 7.17 -15.36 3.90
CA VAL A 11 5.92 -14.94 4.55
C VAL A 11 6.04 -15.04 6.06
N ARG A 12 6.57 -16.15 6.59
CA ARG A 12 6.79 -16.31 8.04
C ARG A 12 7.79 -15.31 8.57
N GLN A 13 8.92 -15.14 7.87
CA GLN A 13 9.94 -14.15 8.22
C GLN A 13 9.37 -12.73 8.27
N ALA A 14 8.56 -12.35 7.29
CA ALA A 14 7.92 -11.03 7.26
C ALA A 14 6.87 -10.81 8.37
N ASP A 15 6.12 -11.86 8.75
CA ASP A 15 5.05 -11.78 9.75
C ASP A 15 5.56 -11.51 11.18
N PHE A 16 6.87 -11.72 11.42
CA PHE A 16 7.59 -11.61 12.69
C PHE A 16 7.10 -12.60 13.75
N ASP A 17 7.86 -13.68 13.95
CA ASP A 17 7.61 -14.66 15.00
C ASP A 17 8.27 -14.32 16.35
N GLY A 18 8.94 -13.17 16.44
CA GLY A 18 9.70 -12.73 17.61
C GLY A 18 11.20 -12.96 17.52
N SER A 19 11.69 -13.65 16.48
CA SER A 19 13.12 -13.97 16.31
C SER A 19 13.83 -13.15 15.23
N ASP A 20 13.12 -12.75 14.17
CA ASP A 20 13.70 -12.02 13.05
C ASP A 20 13.94 -10.53 13.32
N SER A 21 15.08 -10.01 12.89
CA SER A 21 15.39 -8.58 12.93
C SER A 21 14.50 -7.76 11.98
N PRO A 22 14.28 -6.46 12.25
CA PRO A 22 13.57 -5.58 11.32
C PRO A 22 14.20 -5.53 9.92
N GLU A 23 15.52 -5.70 9.80
CA GLU A 23 16.26 -5.75 8.54
C GLU A 23 15.93 -7.01 7.74
N GLU A 24 15.92 -8.18 8.40
CA GLU A 24 15.51 -9.46 7.80
C GLU A 24 14.07 -9.41 7.30
N ARG A 25 13.17 -8.84 8.09
CA ARG A 25 11.77 -8.61 7.69
C ARG A 25 11.68 -7.67 6.49
N THR A 26 12.54 -6.66 6.41
CA THR A 26 12.60 -5.71 5.29
C THR A 26 13.01 -6.43 4.01
N ALA A 27 14.04 -7.28 4.09
CA ALA A 27 14.48 -8.11 2.97
C ALA A 27 13.37 -9.09 2.53
N ALA A 28 12.67 -9.71 3.49
CA ALA A 28 11.56 -10.61 3.20
C ALA A 28 10.40 -9.92 2.45
N ILE A 29 10.00 -8.71 2.86
CA ILE A 29 8.98 -7.92 2.16
C ILE A 29 9.40 -7.61 0.72
N ALA A 30 10.65 -7.17 0.50
CA ALA A 30 11.18 -6.90 -0.83
C ALA A 30 11.18 -8.16 -1.71
N PHE A 31 11.66 -9.29 -1.16
CA PHE A 31 11.70 -10.58 -1.84
C PHE A 31 10.30 -11.04 -2.26
N LEU A 32 9.31 -10.96 -1.35
CA LEU A 32 7.94 -11.35 -1.66
C LEU A 32 7.33 -10.50 -2.79
N ALA A 33 7.62 -9.20 -2.83
CA ALA A 33 7.17 -8.33 -3.93
C ALA A 33 7.82 -8.70 -5.27
N ASP A 34 9.13 -8.99 -5.27
CA ASP A 34 9.84 -9.43 -6.48
C ASP A 34 9.28 -10.76 -6.98
N MET A 35 9.05 -11.73 -6.09
CA MET A 35 8.46 -13.01 -6.44
C MET A 35 7.04 -12.88 -7.00
N TRP A 36 6.23 -11.98 -6.44
CA TRP A 36 4.88 -11.74 -6.97
C TRP A 36 4.90 -11.09 -8.35
N THR A 37 5.88 -10.22 -8.59
CA THR A 37 6.05 -9.58 -9.91
C THR A 37 6.58 -10.58 -10.95
N LEU A 38 7.52 -11.45 -10.58
CA LEU A 38 8.17 -12.40 -11.50
C LEU A 38 7.31 -13.65 -11.78
N PHE A 39 6.53 -14.10 -10.79
CA PHE A 39 5.74 -15.33 -10.88
C PHE A 39 4.26 -15.12 -10.46
N PRO A 40 3.53 -14.18 -11.08
CA PRO A 40 2.15 -13.87 -10.71
C PRO A 40 1.23 -15.10 -10.82
N ASP A 41 1.42 -15.93 -11.85
CA ASP A 41 0.66 -17.17 -12.07
C ASP A 41 0.78 -18.18 -10.93
N LYS A 42 1.94 -18.21 -10.25
CA LYS A 42 2.13 -19.10 -9.10
C LYS A 42 1.32 -18.65 -7.90
N LEU A 43 1.23 -17.35 -7.66
CA LEU A 43 0.42 -16.80 -6.57
C LEU A 43 -1.07 -16.81 -6.89
N TYR A 44 -1.48 -16.70 -8.16
CA TYR A 44 -2.87 -16.94 -8.55
C TYR A 44 -3.34 -18.37 -8.25
N GLN A 45 -2.45 -19.36 -8.38
CA GLN A 45 -2.76 -20.75 -8.03
C GLN A 45 -2.77 -21.01 -6.51
N ARG A 46 -2.26 -20.06 -5.72
CA ARG A 46 -2.11 -20.13 -4.27
C ARG A 46 -2.70 -18.87 -3.63
N GLU A 47 -4.00 -18.65 -3.83
CA GLU A 47 -4.70 -17.48 -3.30
C GLU A 47 -4.51 -17.33 -1.78
N ASP A 48 -4.42 -18.46 -1.06
CA ASP A 48 -4.11 -18.52 0.37
C ASP A 48 -2.78 -17.83 0.72
N LEU A 49 -1.77 -18.00 -0.13
CA LEU A 49 -0.44 -17.45 0.07
C LEU A 49 -0.37 -15.98 -0.36
N ALA A 50 -1.04 -15.63 -1.46
CA ALA A 50 -1.18 -14.25 -1.89
C ALA A 50 -1.87 -13.38 -0.82
N ASP A 51 -2.93 -13.89 -0.17
CA ASP A 51 -3.61 -13.20 0.93
C ASP A 51 -2.72 -13.05 2.16
N GLN A 52 -1.91 -14.07 2.48
CA GLN A 52 -0.91 -13.98 3.54
C GLN A 52 0.16 -12.92 3.24
N ILE A 53 0.66 -12.86 2.00
CA ILE A 53 1.61 -11.83 1.57
C ILE A 53 0.98 -10.44 1.74
N LEU A 54 -0.24 -10.24 1.28
CA LEU A 54 -0.93 -8.96 1.44
C LEU A 54 -1.15 -8.59 2.91
N LYS A 55 -1.42 -9.58 3.78
CA LYS A 55 -1.54 -9.39 5.23
C LYS A 55 -0.23 -8.92 5.85
N VAL A 56 0.91 -9.54 5.51
CA VAL A 56 2.22 -9.12 6.06
C VAL A 56 2.63 -7.75 5.54
N PHE A 57 2.30 -7.40 4.28
CA PHE A 57 2.53 -6.05 3.73
C PHE A 57 1.75 -4.98 4.51
N LYS A 58 0.45 -5.21 4.76
CA LYS A 58 -0.40 -4.31 5.56
C LYS A 58 0.11 -4.13 7.00
N ARG A 59 0.66 -5.19 7.60
CA ARG A 59 1.27 -5.11 8.94
C ARG A 59 2.56 -4.29 8.89
N ALA A 60 3.45 -4.61 7.94
CA ALA A 60 4.73 -3.91 7.78
C ALA A 60 4.55 -2.42 7.46
N ALA A 61 3.52 -2.04 6.70
CA ALA A 61 3.16 -0.65 6.40
C ALA A 61 2.75 0.20 7.62
N ARG A 62 2.67 -0.40 8.81
CA ARG A 62 2.44 0.27 10.11
C ARG A 62 3.55 -0.01 11.13
N ASP A 63 4.63 -0.65 10.70
CA ASP A 63 5.71 -1.02 11.61
C ASP A 63 6.39 0.22 12.19
N LYS A 64 6.84 0.14 13.45
CA LYS A 64 7.57 1.24 14.11
C LYS A 64 8.91 1.50 13.42
N PHE A 65 9.55 0.46 12.90
CA PHE A 65 10.81 0.57 12.17
C PHE A 65 10.55 1.17 10.79
N ARG A 66 10.93 2.45 10.64
CA ARG A 66 10.65 3.24 9.44
C ARG A 66 11.15 2.60 8.14
N PRO A 67 12.36 2.02 8.05
CA PRO A 67 12.81 1.37 6.81
C PRO A 67 11.89 0.23 6.35
N LEU A 68 11.42 -0.61 7.28
CA LEU A 68 10.46 -1.67 6.97
C LEU A 68 9.13 -1.10 6.49
N ARG A 69 8.62 -0.08 7.19
CA ARG A 69 7.38 0.61 6.82
C ARG A 69 7.42 1.21 5.42
N ILE A 70 8.46 1.99 5.13
CA ILE A 70 8.64 2.62 3.81
C ILE A 70 8.85 1.55 2.73
N THR A 71 9.59 0.48 3.02
CA THR A 71 9.78 -0.62 2.06
C THR A 71 8.44 -1.29 1.73
N ALA A 72 7.62 -1.63 2.72
CA ALA A 72 6.31 -2.24 2.49
C ALA A 72 5.38 -1.35 1.66
N LEU A 73 5.36 -0.05 1.92
CA LEU A 73 4.61 0.93 1.13
C LEU A 73 5.14 1.03 -0.30
N SER A 74 6.45 1.18 -0.48
CA SER A 74 7.11 1.26 -1.79
C SER A 74 6.77 0.05 -2.65
N GLN A 75 6.90 -1.14 -2.05
CA GLN A 75 6.64 -2.39 -2.73
C GLN A 75 5.16 -2.57 -3.07
N SER A 76 4.26 -2.13 -2.18
CA SER A 76 2.81 -2.13 -2.45
C SER A 76 2.44 -1.22 -3.62
N PHE A 77 2.99 0.00 -3.69
CA PHE A 77 2.76 0.91 -4.82
C PHE A 77 3.35 0.36 -6.13
N ARG A 78 4.55 -0.23 -6.09
CA ARG A 78 5.16 -0.89 -7.26
C ARG A 78 4.30 -2.03 -7.78
N LEU A 79 3.78 -2.88 -6.88
CA LEU A 79 2.85 -3.95 -7.24
C LEU A 79 1.55 -3.38 -7.83
N LEU A 80 0.98 -2.34 -7.23
CA LEU A 80 -0.23 -1.69 -7.76
C LEU A 80 -0.02 -1.16 -9.18
N ASP A 81 1.08 -0.46 -9.44
CA ASP A 81 1.38 0.07 -10.77
C ASP A 81 1.52 -1.05 -11.81
N ASN A 82 2.29 -2.09 -11.48
CA ASN A 82 2.48 -3.25 -12.35
C ASN A 82 1.14 -3.98 -12.62
N PHE A 83 0.38 -4.26 -11.55
CA PHE A 83 -0.83 -5.08 -11.61
C PHE A 83 -1.99 -4.35 -12.27
N SER A 84 -2.08 -3.03 -12.13
CA SER A 84 -3.13 -2.26 -12.80
C SER A 84 -2.94 -2.25 -14.32
N ARG A 85 -1.69 -2.20 -14.81
CA ARG A 85 -1.39 -2.31 -16.25
C ARG A 85 -1.70 -3.70 -16.80
N GLN A 86 -1.51 -4.74 -16.00
CA GLN A 86 -1.78 -6.14 -16.36
C GLN A 86 -3.23 -6.58 -16.09
N LYS A 87 -4.08 -5.69 -15.52
CA LYS A 87 -5.43 -6.03 -15.06
C LYS A 87 -5.47 -7.23 -14.11
N ASN A 88 -4.45 -7.33 -13.26
CA ASN A 88 -4.31 -8.39 -12.27
C ASN A 88 -5.39 -8.28 -11.18
N THR A 89 -5.95 -9.41 -10.75
CA THR A 89 -7.10 -9.47 -9.83
C THR A 89 -6.81 -8.93 -8.44
N TYR A 90 -5.54 -8.82 -8.05
CA TYR A 90 -5.10 -8.26 -6.77
C TYR A 90 -4.91 -6.74 -6.78
N ALA A 91 -4.91 -6.08 -7.95
CA ALA A 91 -4.77 -4.62 -8.02
C ALA A 91 -5.80 -3.88 -7.14
N PRO A 92 -7.11 -4.22 -7.15
CA PRO A 92 -8.10 -3.58 -6.28
C PRO A 92 -7.81 -3.80 -4.78
N SER A 93 -7.36 -4.99 -4.41
CA SER A 93 -7.03 -5.34 -3.01
C SER A 93 -5.83 -4.58 -2.49
N ILE A 94 -4.79 -4.42 -3.32
CA ILE A 94 -3.59 -3.61 -3.00
C ILE A 94 -3.96 -2.13 -2.94
N TYR A 95 -4.74 -1.63 -3.89
CA TYR A 95 -5.19 -0.24 -3.90
C TYR A 95 -5.98 0.12 -2.64
N LYS A 96 -6.93 -0.73 -2.25
CA LYS A 96 -7.67 -0.56 -0.99
C LYS A 96 -6.75 -0.62 0.23
N ALA A 97 -5.74 -1.50 0.23
CA ALA A 97 -4.77 -1.58 1.32
C ALA A 97 -3.94 -0.31 1.47
N LEU A 98 -3.51 0.28 0.36
CA LEU A 98 -2.78 1.56 0.34
C LEU A 98 -3.66 2.72 0.80
N ALA A 99 -4.94 2.74 0.40
CA ALA A 99 -5.89 3.77 0.85
C ALA A 99 -6.08 3.70 2.38
N MET A 100 -6.22 2.50 2.93
CA MET A 100 -6.24 2.31 4.37
C MET A 100 -4.91 2.68 5.03
N SER A 101 -3.76 2.39 4.39
CA SER A 101 -2.45 2.76 4.92
C SER A 101 -2.28 4.28 5.07
N LEU A 102 -2.87 5.08 4.17
CA LEU A 102 -2.90 6.54 4.29
C LEU A 102 -3.64 6.98 5.56
N VAL A 103 -4.79 6.37 5.83
CA VAL A 103 -5.64 6.66 7.00
C VAL A 103 -4.99 6.18 8.30
N GLU A 104 -4.44 4.98 8.30
CA GLU A 104 -3.83 4.37 9.49
C GLU A 104 -2.53 5.09 9.90
N ASN A 105 -1.82 5.72 8.96
CA ASN A 105 -0.60 6.50 9.21
C ASN A 105 -0.87 8.02 9.35
N HIS A 106 -2.12 8.45 9.59
CA HIS A 106 -2.49 9.86 9.57
C HIS A 106 -1.68 10.77 10.52
N SER A 107 -1.18 10.24 11.64
CA SER A 107 -0.41 11.00 12.63
C SER A 107 1.08 11.10 12.34
N GLU A 108 1.60 10.30 11.38
CA GLU A 108 3.01 10.32 11.00
C GLU A 108 3.16 11.09 9.68
N SER A 109 3.42 12.40 9.79
CA SER A 109 3.43 13.33 8.65
C SER A 109 4.33 12.89 7.51
N THR A 110 5.49 12.28 7.81
CA THR A 110 6.47 11.90 6.79
C THR A 110 6.01 10.69 6.00
N THR A 111 5.46 9.67 6.67
CA THR A 111 4.85 8.51 6.00
C THR A 111 3.60 8.92 5.25
N ARG A 112 2.77 9.79 5.82
CA ARG A 112 1.57 10.31 5.15
C ARG A 112 1.91 11.03 3.85
N GLU A 113 2.87 11.96 3.90
CA GLU A 113 3.40 12.66 2.73
C GLU A 113 3.93 11.68 1.67
N TYR A 114 4.71 10.67 2.09
CA TYR A 114 5.21 9.64 1.18
C TYR A 114 4.08 8.89 0.47
N ILE A 115 3.04 8.49 1.21
CA ILE A 115 1.87 7.79 0.65
C ILE A 115 1.11 8.70 -0.32
N MET A 116 0.87 9.96 0.05
CA MET A 116 0.16 10.93 -0.80
C MET A 116 0.90 11.14 -2.11
N HIS A 117 2.21 11.39 -2.08
CA HIS A 117 3.01 11.59 -3.29
C HIS A 117 2.95 10.37 -4.24
N ASN A 118 3.01 9.16 -3.70
CA ASN A 118 2.87 7.95 -4.53
C ASN A 118 1.45 7.82 -5.12
N PHE A 119 0.40 8.22 -4.40
CA PHE A 119 -0.95 8.28 -4.97
C PHE A 119 -1.08 9.31 -6.09
N GLU A 120 -0.47 10.49 -5.95
CA GLU A 120 -0.43 11.49 -7.03
C GLU A 120 0.13 10.87 -8.31
N GLN A 121 1.25 10.14 -8.20
CA GLN A 121 1.87 9.45 -9.33
C GLN A 121 0.96 8.35 -9.92
N ILE A 122 0.24 7.59 -9.10
CA ILE A 122 -0.74 6.61 -9.58
C ILE A 122 -1.90 7.30 -10.32
N PHE A 123 -2.41 8.41 -9.79
CA PHE A 123 -3.51 9.16 -10.41
C PHE A 123 -3.11 9.79 -11.75
N GLU A 124 -1.87 10.26 -11.87
CA GLU A 124 -1.32 10.79 -13.13
C GLU A 124 -1.11 9.69 -14.18
N THR A 125 -0.56 8.54 -13.78
CA THR A 125 -0.22 7.44 -14.70
C THR A 125 -1.44 6.57 -15.05
N GLN A 126 -2.49 6.58 -14.22
CA GLN A 126 -3.68 5.74 -14.38
C GLN A 126 -4.98 6.56 -14.19
N PRO A 127 -5.34 7.43 -15.14
CA PRO A 127 -6.46 8.38 -15.00
C PRO A 127 -7.86 7.71 -14.89
N THR A 128 -7.95 6.41 -15.11
CA THR A 128 -9.18 5.63 -14.97
C THR A 128 -9.39 5.04 -13.58
N ILE A 129 -8.39 5.11 -12.69
CA ILE A 129 -8.47 4.52 -11.35
C ILE A 129 -9.58 5.23 -10.52
N PRO A 130 -10.40 4.49 -9.75
CA PRO A 130 -11.45 5.12 -8.97
C PRO A 130 -10.87 5.85 -7.76
N VAL A 131 -10.76 7.17 -7.85
CA VAL A 131 -10.23 8.03 -6.77
C VAL A 131 -11.07 7.96 -5.48
N GLY A 132 -12.37 7.64 -5.58
CA GLY A 132 -13.28 7.51 -4.44
C GLY A 132 -12.82 6.55 -3.34
N ILE A 133 -12.10 5.46 -3.72
CA ILE A 133 -11.53 4.49 -2.77
C ILE A 133 -10.53 5.12 -1.80
N VAL A 134 -9.88 6.22 -2.19
CA VAL A 134 -8.97 6.99 -1.33
C VAL A 134 -9.71 8.16 -0.67
N VAL A 135 -10.58 8.85 -1.41
CA VAL A 135 -11.28 10.05 -0.92
C VAL A 135 -12.18 9.75 0.27
N GLU A 136 -13.04 8.74 0.16
CA GLU A 136 -14.00 8.41 1.22
C GLU A 136 -13.33 8.14 2.58
N PRO A 137 -12.34 7.23 2.69
CA PRO A 137 -11.70 6.97 3.97
C PRO A 137 -10.85 8.15 4.46
N LEU A 138 -10.25 8.93 3.55
CA LEU A 138 -9.49 10.13 3.92
C LEU A 138 -10.39 11.21 4.53
N VAL A 139 -11.54 11.50 3.91
CA VAL A 139 -12.52 12.49 4.42
C VAL A 139 -13.02 12.07 5.79
N ASN A 140 -13.38 10.79 5.97
CA ASN A 140 -13.80 10.27 7.27
C ASN A 140 -12.69 10.41 8.33
N GLN A 141 -11.43 10.17 7.96
CA GLN A 141 -10.30 10.35 8.87
C GLN A 141 -10.11 11.81 9.27
N LEU A 142 -10.19 12.75 8.32
CA LEU A 142 -10.04 14.18 8.60
C LEU A 142 -11.13 14.66 9.58
N GLN A 143 -12.38 14.25 9.38
CA GLN A 143 -13.49 14.59 10.28
C GLN A 143 -13.27 14.15 11.72
N ILE A 144 -12.54 13.05 11.95
CA ILE A 144 -12.32 12.48 13.28
C ILE A 144 -11.05 13.02 13.94
N SER A 145 -10.01 13.32 13.17
CA SER A 145 -8.65 13.52 13.71
C SER A 145 -8.07 14.92 13.50
N GLU A 146 -8.74 15.77 12.73
CA GLU A 146 -8.32 17.15 12.51
C GLU A 146 -8.12 17.91 13.83
N GLY A 147 -6.95 18.52 13.98
CA GLY A 147 -6.58 19.29 15.17
C GLY A 147 -6.29 18.45 16.42
N ILE A 148 -6.39 17.12 16.33
CA ILE A 148 -6.10 16.18 17.42
C ILE A 148 -4.81 15.41 17.13
N SER A 149 -4.83 14.61 16.07
CA SER A 149 -3.70 13.78 15.63
C SER A 149 -3.36 13.99 14.16
N TYR A 150 -4.23 14.66 13.40
CA TYR A 150 -3.99 15.11 12.05
C TYR A 150 -3.76 16.62 12.05
N PHE A 151 -2.58 17.03 11.58
CA PHE A 151 -2.22 18.43 11.37
C PHE A 151 -1.86 18.62 9.90
N TYR A 152 -2.53 19.57 9.26
CA TYR A 152 -2.32 19.89 7.85
C TYR A 152 -0.92 20.46 7.60
N ASN A 153 -0.35 20.11 6.45
CA ASN A 153 0.84 20.70 5.85
C ASN A 153 0.59 21.03 4.37
N SER A 154 1.59 21.57 3.68
CA SER A 154 1.47 21.94 2.27
C SER A 154 1.14 20.77 1.33
N ILE A 155 1.63 19.57 1.66
CA ILE A 155 1.40 18.36 0.85
C ILE A 155 -0.05 17.93 0.90
N ASP A 156 -0.72 18.08 2.04
CA ASP A 156 -2.15 17.77 2.14
C ASP A 156 -2.98 18.57 1.11
N PHE A 157 -2.71 19.88 0.98
CA PHE A 157 -3.39 20.73 -0.01
C PHE A 157 -3.02 20.40 -1.45
N GLN A 158 -1.76 20.05 -1.72
CA GLN A 158 -1.33 19.57 -3.03
C GLN A 158 -2.10 18.30 -3.42
N PHE A 159 -2.22 17.36 -2.48
CA PHE A 159 -2.93 16.12 -2.68
C PHE A 159 -4.42 16.35 -2.92
N PHE A 160 -5.06 17.27 -2.17
CA PHE A 160 -6.45 17.65 -2.40
C PHE A 160 -6.66 18.24 -3.79
N VAL A 161 -5.73 19.08 -4.27
CA VAL A 161 -5.79 19.62 -5.63
C VAL A 161 -5.62 18.52 -6.67
N CYS A 162 -4.72 17.56 -6.45
CA CYS A 162 -4.55 16.39 -7.32
C CYS A 162 -5.87 15.59 -7.45
N ILE A 163 -6.48 15.26 -6.31
CA ILE A 163 -7.77 14.56 -6.26
C ILE A 163 -8.88 15.38 -6.94
N ALA A 164 -8.98 16.67 -6.64
CA ALA A 164 -10.02 17.56 -7.17
C ALA A 164 -10.00 17.66 -8.70
N LYS A 165 -8.81 17.51 -9.31
CA LYS A 165 -8.62 17.52 -10.76
C LYS A 165 -8.81 16.15 -11.41
N HIS A 166 -8.94 15.08 -10.63
CA HIS A 166 -8.99 13.73 -11.16
C HIS A 166 -10.31 13.49 -11.95
N PRO A 167 -10.27 12.98 -13.19
CA PRO A 167 -11.47 12.83 -14.04
C PRO A 167 -12.56 11.90 -13.47
N LYS A 168 -12.18 11.04 -12.53
CA LYS A 168 -13.08 10.10 -11.85
C LYS A 168 -13.59 10.59 -10.49
N LEU A 169 -13.30 11.83 -10.10
CA LEU A 169 -13.95 12.42 -8.94
C LEU A 169 -15.40 12.71 -9.31
N GLN A 170 -16.29 11.78 -8.98
CA GLN A 170 -17.72 12.00 -9.10
C GLN A 170 -18.15 12.84 -7.90
N ALA A 171 -18.49 14.11 -8.14
CA ALA A 171 -19.39 14.80 -7.23
C ALA A 171 -20.72 14.07 -7.36
N ASN A 172 -21.17 13.37 -6.32
CA ASN A 172 -22.51 12.78 -6.30
C ASN A 172 -23.51 13.90 -6.62
N GLN A 173 -24.07 13.85 -7.84
CA GLN A 173 -25.28 14.58 -8.24
C GLN A 173 -26.48 13.67 -8.01
#